data_AF-A0A9D1K718-F1
#
_entry.id   AF-A0A9D1K718-F1
#
_cell.length_a   1.000
_cell.length_b   1.000
_cell.length_c   1.000
_cell.angle_alpha   90.00
_cell.angle_beta   90.00
_cell.angle_gamma   90.00
#
_symmetry.space_group_name_H-M   'P 1'
#
loop_
_entity.id
_entity.type
_entity.pdbx_description
1 polymer ?
#
loop_
_entity_poly.entity_id
_entity_poly.type
_entity_poly.pdbx_seq_one_letter_code
_entity_poly.pdbx_strand_id
1 'polypeptide(L)'
;MEQTITRGSKRAGWSEREANLLWETADEAQQQGLPLKAVFDRIAAQTGRRPNSIRNYYYAQVRQREGDHERPARFVPFSEEEVRWLLDKVLRDRAQGHSVRSCLQRLAEGDHSLMLRYQNKYRAVIKNRPDLVREMVDALNAEGIACEPPEVNHRARASLNDACERLNANVAWSGDAELVRAIDTLAQFFQGLRPACDGALCQAANELIGVIKNFLARPLAEQENDVAAFCDDLRERIGALEACLPVSE
;
A
#
# COMPACT_ATOMS: atom_id res chain seq x y z
N MET A 1 4.79 -37.33 23.86
CA MET A 1 5.67 -36.17 24.08
C MET A 1 5.45 -35.20 22.92
N GLU A 2 4.44 -34.34 23.06
CA GLU A 2 4.20 -33.23 22.14
C GLU A 2 5.34 -32.22 22.28
N GLN A 3 6.04 -31.95 21.17
CA GLN A 3 6.96 -30.82 21.09
C GLN A 3 6.21 -29.65 20.46
N THR A 4 5.86 -28.72 21.34
CA THR A 4 5.29 -27.42 21.09
C THR A 4 6.19 -26.60 20.16
N ILE A 5 5.68 -26.26 18.97
CA ILE A 5 6.33 -25.32 18.05
C ILE A 5 6.22 -23.92 18.65
N THR A 6 7.30 -23.46 19.26
CA THR A 6 7.43 -22.12 19.84
C THR A 6 7.37 -21.07 18.74
N ARG A 7 6.23 -20.41 18.58
CA ARG A 7 6.09 -19.16 17.82
C ARG A 7 6.86 -18.03 18.52
N GLY A 8 8.10 -17.78 18.12
CA GLY A 8 8.86 -16.56 18.42
C GLY A 8 9.78 -16.26 17.24
N SER A 9 9.66 -15.13 16.54
CA SER A 9 10.19 -13.85 17.01
C SER A 9 9.55 -12.70 16.23
N LYS A 10 8.82 -11.84 16.95
CA LYS A 10 8.57 -10.47 16.52
C LYS A 10 9.86 -9.67 16.83
N ARG A 11 10.51 -9.14 15.78
CA ARG A 11 11.73 -8.28 15.76
C ARG A 11 13.07 -9.02 15.64
N ALA A 12 13.25 -9.84 14.61
CA ALA A 12 14.60 -10.12 14.13
C ALA A 12 15.13 -8.91 13.33
N GLY A 13 16.31 -8.40 13.67
CA GLY A 13 17.04 -7.39 12.88
C GLY A 13 17.39 -7.90 11.49
N TRP A 14 18.18 -7.14 10.73
CA TRP A 14 18.73 -7.63 9.46
C TRP A 14 19.84 -8.63 9.75
N SER A 15 19.71 -9.86 9.22
CA SER A 15 20.82 -10.81 9.26
C SER A 15 21.90 -10.38 8.26
N GLU A 16 23.14 -10.78 8.54
CA GLU A 16 24.27 -10.54 7.64
C GLU A 16 24.01 -11.15 6.25
N ARG A 17 23.38 -12.33 6.19
CA ARG A 17 22.98 -12.97 4.92
C ARG A 17 22.01 -12.12 4.12
N GLU A 18 20.97 -11.57 4.75
CA GLU A 18 20.00 -10.70 4.08
C GLU A 18 20.61 -9.37 3.64
N ALA A 19 21.55 -8.84 4.43
CA ALA A 19 22.27 -7.62 4.10
C ALA A 19 23.17 -7.83 2.88
N ASN A 20 23.95 -8.91 2.85
CA ASN A 20 24.84 -9.25 1.74
C ASN A 20 24.05 -9.49 0.46
N LEU A 21 22.98 -10.30 0.54
CA LEU A 21 22.09 -10.57 -0.59
C LEU A 21 21.51 -9.28 -1.20
N LEU A 22 21.08 -8.33 -0.36
CA LEU A 22 20.58 -7.04 -0.83
C LEU A 22 21.65 -6.23 -1.57
N TRP A 23 22.88 -6.22 -1.06
CA TRP A 23 23.99 -5.47 -1.67
C TRP A 23 24.45 -6.08 -2.98
N GLU A 24 24.65 -7.40 -3.01
CA GLU A 24 25.00 -8.13 -4.23
C GLU A 24 23.95 -7.90 -5.32
N THR A 25 22.65 -8.05 -4.98
CA THR A 25 21.56 -7.83 -5.94
C THR A 25 21.47 -6.37 -6.39
N ALA A 26 21.80 -5.41 -5.52
CA ALA A 26 21.82 -3.99 -5.88
C ALA A 26 22.98 -3.66 -6.84
N ASP A 27 24.17 -4.20 -6.59
CA ASP A 27 25.35 -4.00 -7.43
C ASP A 27 25.15 -4.65 -8.82
N GLU A 28 24.60 -5.86 -8.86
CA GLU A 28 24.23 -6.53 -10.12
C GLU A 28 23.20 -5.72 -10.92
N ALA A 29 22.15 -5.22 -10.25
CA ALA A 29 21.14 -4.40 -10.90
C ALA A 29 21.72 -3.08 -11.42
N GLN A 30 22.65 -2.47 -10.70
CA GLN A 30 23.33 -1.25 -11.15
C GLN A 30 24.17 -1.52 -12.40
N GLN A 31 24.92 -2.63 -12.45
CA GLN A 31 25.68 -3.03 -13.63
C GLN A 31 24.77 -3.31 -14.85
N GLN A 32 23.56 -3.82 -14.62
CA GLN A 32 22.58 -4.12 -15.65
C GLN A 32 21.67 -2.92 -16.00
N GLY A 33 21.83 -1.76 -15.35
CA GLY A 33 20.98 -0.58 -15.55
C GLY A 33 19.53 -0.76 -15.08
N LEU A 34 19.27 -1.71 -14.19
CA LEU A 34 17.93 -1.99 -13.66
C LEU A 34 17.56 -1.02 -12.53
N PRO A 35 16.27 -0.64 -12.39
CA PRO A 35 15.83 0.25 -11.33
C PRO A 35 15.88 -0.42 -9.96
N LEU A 36 16.28 0.32 -8.91
CA LEU A 36 16.33 -0.16 -7.51
C LEU A 36 15.00 -0.76 -7.01
N LYS A 37 13.86 -0.34 -7.58
CA LYS A 37 12.57 -0.95 -7.27
C LYS A 37 12.55 -2.45 -7.58
N ALA A 38 13.13 -2.86 -8.71
CA ALA A 38 13.21 -4.28 -9.09
C ALA A 38 14.05 -5.09 -8.10
N VAL A 39 15.13 -4.50 -7.57
CA VAL A 39 15.96 -5.09 -6.50
C VAL A 39 15.11 -5.32 -5.25
N PHE A 40 14.36 -4.30 -4.80
CA PHE A 40 13.54 -4.42 -3.60
C PHE A 40 12.43 -5.46 -3.74
N ASP A 41 11.81 -5.55 -4.92
CA ASP A 41 10.78 -6.54 -5.21
C ASP A 41 11.37 -7.98 -5.23
N ARG A 42 12.56 -8.18 -5.79
CA ARG A 42 13.29 -9.48 -5.77
C ARG A 42 13.67 -9.91 -4.35
N ILE A 43 14.26 -9.01 -3.57
CA ILE A 43 14.65 -9.28 -2.18
C ILE A 43 13.42 -9.55 -1.31
N ALA A 44 12.30 -8.87 -1.56
CA ALA A 44 11.05 -9.12 -0.86
C ALA A 44 10.52 -10.54 -1.10
N ALA A 45 10.58 -11.01 -2.36
CA ALA A 45 10.18 -12.37 -2.72
C ALA A 45 11.07 -13.44 -2.05
N GLN A 46 12.39 -13.20 -1.99
CA GLN A 46 13.34 -14.17 -1.44
C GLN A 46 13.37 -14.21 0.10
N THR A 47 13.26 -13.05 0.76
CA THR A 47 13.41 -12.94 2.22
C THR A 47 12.07 -12.89 2.97
N GLY A 48 10.95 -12.73 2.24
CA GLY A 48 9.64 -12.47 2.84
C GLY A 48 9.54 -11.11 3.54
N ARG A 49 10.56 -10.25 3.46
CA ARG A 49 10.53 -8.89 4.02
C ARG A 49 9.67 -7.97 3.17
N ARG A 50 9.06 -6.98 3.83
CA ARG A 50 8.28 -5.95 3.13
C ARG A 50 9.20 -5.07 2.27
N PRO A 51 8.85 -4.74 1.01
CA PRO A 51 9.65 -3.86 0.13
C PRO A 51 10.05 -2.54 0.80
N ASN A 52 9.14 -1.92 1.56
CA ASN A 52 9.44 -0.67 2.27
C ASN A 52 10.50 -0.84 3.38
N SER A 53 10.54 -2.01 4.03
CA SER A 53 11.57 -2.31 5.04
C SER A 53 12.94 -2.48 4.39
N ILE A 54 12.99 -3.11 3.21
CA ILE A 54 14.19 -3.32 2.41
C ILE A 54 14.73 -1.98 1.93
N ARG A 55 13.88 -1.16 1.31
CA ARG A 55 14.19 0.21 0.90
C ARG A 55 14.78 1.02 2.05
N ASN A 56 14.10 1.03 3.21
CA ASN A 56 14.53 1.82 4.36
C ASN A 56 15.91 1.39 4.88
N TYR A 57 16.18 0.09 4.89
CA TYR A 57 17.47 -0.45 5.29
C TYR A 57 18.57 -0.10 4.30
N TYR A 58 18.33 -0.31 3.00
CA TYR A 58 19.26 0.05 1.92
C TYR A 58 19.73 1.50 2.06
N TYR A 59 18.81 2.46 2.07
CA TYR A 59 19.18 3.86 2.18
C TYR A 59 19.78 4.22 3.55
N ALA A 60 19.44 3.50 4.62
CA ALA A 60 20.09 3.73 5.92
C ALA A 60 21.57 3.32 5.89
N GLN A 61 21.91 2.24 5.20
CA GLN A 61 23.28 1.76 5.05
C GLN A 61 24.09 2.59 4.04
N VAL A 62 23.49 3.00 2.91
CA VAL A 62 24.12 3.96 1.97
C VAL A 62 24.53 5.23 2.71
N ARG A 63 23.60 5.83 3.47
CA ARG A 63 23.87 7.03 4.28
C ARG A 63 24.95 6.83 5.35
N GLN A 64 25.09 5.62 5.90
CA GLN A 64 26.15 5.30 6.86
C GLN A 64 27.53 5.21 6.17
N ARG A 65 27.59 4.74 4.93
CA ARG A 65 28.83 4.62 4.15
C ARG A 65 29.30 5.95 3.55
N GLU A 66 28.37 6.82 3.17
CA GLU A 66 28.66 8.15 2.60
C GLU A 66 29.08 9.20 3.63
N GLY A 67 29.23 8.83 4.91
CA GLY A 67 29.87 9.66 5.92
C GLY A 67 29.12 10.95 6.25
N ASP A 68 27.79 10.91 6.28
CA ASP A 68 27.00 12.12 6.54
C ASP A 68 27.19 12.60 7.99
N HIS A 69 27.87 13.74 8.08
CA HIS A 69 28.25 14.46 9.29
C HIS A 69 27.03 14.85 10.14
N GLU A 70 27.24 14.88 11.46
CA GLU A 70 26.39 15.44 12.52
C GLU A 70 24.89 15.57 12.19
N ARG A 71 24.08 14.63 12.69
CA ARG A 71 22.63 14.82 12.70
C ARG A 71 22.05 14.92 14.11
N PRO A 72 21.11 15.86 14.32
CA PRO A 72 20.33 15.99 15.55
C PRO A 72 19.54 14.70 15.81
N ALA A 73 19.20 14.49 17.09
CA ALA A 73 18.60 13.26 17.61
C ALA A 73 17.58 12.62 16.64
N ARG A 74 17.78 11.32 16.36
CA ARG A 74 17.04 10.47 15.40
C ARG A 74 15.51 10.55 15.50
N PHE A 75 15.00 11.02 16.63
CA PHE A 75 13.58 11.25 16.87
C PHE A 75 13.42 12.34 17.92
N VAL A 76 13.09 13.55 17.49
CA VAL A 76 12.58 14.59 18.38
C VAL A 76 11.05 14.50 18.35
N PRO A 77 10.38 14.11 19.44
CA PRO A 77 8.93 14.13 19.49
C PRO A 77 8.43 15.57 19.42
N PHE A 78 7.25 15.76 18.83
CA PHE A 78 6.58 17.06 18.89
C PHE A 78 6.09 17.30 20.32
N SER A 79 6.43 18.46 20.89
CA SER A 79 5.79 18.94 22.11
C SER A 79 4.31 19.26 21.85
N GLU A 80 3.48 19.29 22.89
CA GLU A 80 2.07 19.69 22.76
C GLU A 80 1.92 21.13 22.21
N GLU A 81 2.82 22.03 22.58
CA GLU A 81 2.87 23.40 22.06
C GLU A 81 3.18 23.42 20.57
N GLU A 82 4.16 22.64 20.11
CA GLU A 82 4.47 22.51 18.69
C GLU A 82 3.31 21.90 17.90
N VAL A 83 2.55 20.97 18.50
CA VAL A 83 1.34 20.41 17.88
C VAL A 83 0.30 21.49 17.67
N ARG A 84 -0.01 22.25 18.73
CA ARG A 84 -1.02 23.31 18.70
C ARG A 84 -0.61 24.41 17.75
N TRP A 85 0.65 24.85 17.78
CA TRP A 85 1.21 25.81 16.83
C TRP A 85 1.08 25.35 15.38
N LEU A 86 1.46 24.10 15.08
CA LEU A 86 1.36 23.56 13.74
C LEU A 86 -0.10 23.53 13.26
N LEU A 87 -1.01 23.09 14.12
CA LEU A 87 -2.42 23.00 13.78
C LEU A 87 -3.04 24.39 13.57
N ASP A 88 -2.75 25.36 14.44
CA ASP A 88 -3.16 26.77 14.29
C ASP A 88 -2.73 27.35 12.94
N LYS A 89 -1.43 27.24 12.60
CA LYS A 89 -0.89 27.77 11.34
C LYS A 89 -1.58 27.16 10.13
N VAL A 90 -1.76 25.83 10.12
CA VAL A 90 -2.38 25.14 8.98
C VAL A 90 -3.86 25.47 8.85
N LEU A 91 -4.60 25.58 9.96
CA LEU A 91 -6.02 25.91 9.95
C LEU A 91 -6.26 27.36 9.48
N ARG A 92 -5.47 28.32 9.97
CA ARG A 92 -5.53 29.73 9.53
C ARG A 92 -5.21 29.89 8.03
N ASP A 93 -4.16 29.22 7.55
CA ASP A 93 -3.82 29.23 6.12
C ASP A 93 -4.93 28.61 5.26
N ARG A 94 -5.53 27.52 5.74
CA ARG A 94 -6.65 26.87 5.05
C ARG A 94 -7.89 27.75 4.98
N ALA A 95 -8.20 28.50 6.04
CA ALA A 95 -9.28 29.49 6.04
C ALA A 95 -9.08 30.59 4.99
N GLN A 96 -7.83 30.85 4.59
CA GLN A 96 -7.47 31.77 3.50
C GLN A 96 -7.45 31.10 2.11
N GLY A 97 -7.86 29.83 2.00
CA GLY A 97 -7.88 29.08 0.74
C GLY A 97 -6.54 28.46 0.34
N HIS A 98 -5.52 28.51 1.19
CA HIS A 98 -4.24 27.86 0.90
C HIS A 98 -4.31 26.35 1.12
N SER A 99 -3.60 25.61 0.26
CA SER A 99 -3.47 24.17 0.44
C SER A 99 -2.62 23.87 1.68
N VAL A 100 -2.93 22.77 2.39
CA VAL A 100 -2.10 22.28 3.50
C VAL A 100 -0.66 22.08 3.04
N ARG A 101 -0.43 21.56 1.83
CA ARG A 101 0.92 21.31 1.32
C ARG A 101 1.71 22.61 1.16
N SER A 102 1.11 23.65 0.59
CA SER A 102 1.78 24.95 0.44
C SER A 102 2.09 25.60 1.78
N CYS A 103 1.18 25.52 2.76
CA CYS A 103 1.42 25.97 4.13
C CYS A 103 2.66 25.28 4.73
N LEU A 104 2.66 23.93 4.74
CA LEU A 104 3.74 23.14 5.31
C LEU A 104 5.09 23.35 4.62
N GLN A 105 5.08 23.62 3.31
CA GLN A 105 6.29 23.90 2.56
C GLN A 105 6.88 25.26 2.93
N ARG A 106 6.04 26.27 3.20
CA ARG A 106 6.49 27.56 3.75
C ARG A 106 7.02 27.40 5.17
N LEU A 107 6.29 26.69 6.05
CA LEU A 107 6.70 26.47 7.45
C LEU A 107 8.02 25.72 7.57
N ALA A 108 8.36 24.89 6.59
CA ALA A 108 9.61 24.13 6.59
C ALA A 108 10.77 24.87 5.92
N GLU A 109 10.56 26.06 5.36
CA GLU A 109 11.61 26.91 4.76
C GLU A 109 12.53 26.18 3.77
N GLY A 110 11.98 25.20 3.03
CA GLY A 110 12.74 24.38 2.08
C GLY A 110 13.35 23.09 2.66
N ASP A 111 13.31 22.86 3.98
CA ASP A 111 13.69 21.58 4.58
C ASP A 111 12.60 20.52 4.31
N HIS A 112 12.88 19.67 3.32
CA HIS A 112 11.99 18.59 2.92
C HIS A 112 11.77 17.55 4.05
N SER A 113 12.76 17.30 4.90
CA SER A 113 12.63 16.36 6.02
C SER A 113 11.70 16.91 7.09
N LEU A 114 11.84 18.19 7.43
CA LEU A 114 10.95 18.87 8.36
C LEU A 114 9.53 18.99 7.82
N MET A 115 9.38 19.34 6.54
CA MET A 115 8.07 19.37 5.85
C MET A 115 7.35 18.01 5.98
N LEU A 116 8.05 16.90 5.76
CA LEU A 116 7.47 15.56 5.93
C LEU A 116 7.08 15.27 7.38
N ARG A 117 7.88 15.73 8.36
CA ARG A 117 7.54 15.59 9.79
C ARG A 117 6.26 16.34 10.11
N TYR A 118 6.14 17.61 9.70
CA TYR A 118 4.91 18.38 9.89
C TYR A 118 3.71 17.74 9.20
N GLN A 119 3.89 17.27 7.97
CA GLN A 119 2.81 16.61 7.23
C GLN A 119 2.31 15.35 7.93
N ASN A 120 3.23 14.50 8.40
CA ASN A 120 2.89 13.29 9.14
C ASN A 120 2.23 13.62 10.48
N LYS A 121 2.73 14.65 11.18
CA LYS A 121 2.16 15.09 12.46
C LYS A 121 0.75 15.63 12.29
N TYR A 122 0.52 16.51 11.32
CA TYR A 122 -0.79 17.07 11.02
C TYR A 122 -1.83 15.96 10.73
N ARG A 123 -1.49 15.01 9.83
CA ARG A 123 -2.37 13.87 9.52
C ARG A 123 -2.68 13.02 10.77
N ALA A 124 -1.69 12.76 11.61
CA ALA A 124 -1.87 11.98 12.82
C ALA A 124 -2.78 12.70 13.83
N VAL A 125 -2.68 14.02 13.94
CA VAL A 125 -3.51 14.84 14.84
C VAL A 125 -4.97 14.84 14.39
N ILE A 126 -5.24 15.10 13.10
CA ILE A 126 -6.62 15.05 12.58
C ILE A 126 -7.23 13.66 12.82
N LYS A 127 -6.46 12.61 12.57
CA LYS A 127 -6.97 11.23 12.72
C LYS A 127 -7.22 10.83 14.17
N ASN A 128 -6.30 11.16 15.08
CA ASN A 128 -6.26 10.56 16.42
C ASN A 128 -6.70 11.51 17.54
N ARG A 129 -6.81 12.82 17.28
CA ARG A 129 -7.17 13.84 18.30
C ARG A 129 -8.27 14.78 17.76
N PRO A 130 -9.45 14.26 17.40
CA PRO A 130 -10.53 15.08 16.85
C PRO A 130 -11.03 16.15 17.83
N ASP A 131 -10.98 15.91 19.14
CA ASP A 131 -11.43 16.88 20.14
C ASP A 131 -10.53 18.12 20.17
N LEU A 132 -9.20 17.93 20.07
CA LEU A 132 -8.25 19.05 19.95
C LEU A 132 -8.49 19.85 18.67
N VAL A 133 -8.78 19.16 17.56
CA VAL A 133 -9.07 19.83 16.29
C VAL A 133 -10.33 20.67 16.42
N ARG A 134 -11.39 20.14 17.03
CA ARG A 134 -12.64 20.86 17.28
C ARG A 134 -12.41 22.09 18.17
N GLU A 135 -11.70 21.92 19.29
CA GLU A 135 -11.31 23.01 20.20
C GLU A 135 -10.63 24.16 19.44
N MET A 136 -9.66 23.85 18.57
CA MET A 136 -8.94 24.87 17.80
C MET A 136 -9.78 25.51 16.70
N VAL A 137 -10.63 24.72 16.02
CA VAL A 137 -11.56 25.25 15.01
C VAL A 137 -12.58 26.20 15.66
N ASP A 138 -13.15 25.82 16.80
CA ASP A 138 -14.12 26.64 17.53
C ASP A 138 -13.47 27.94 18.03
N ALA A 139 -12.23 27.88 18.54
CA ALA A 139 -11.47 29.05 18.94
C ALA A 139 -11.22 30.01 17.75
N LEU A 140 -10.81 29.49 16.59
CA LEU A 140 -10.60 30.29 15.39
C LEU A 140 -11.90 30.92 14.87
N ASN A 141 -13.00 30.17 14.89
CA ASN A 141 -14.31 30.70 14.52
C ASN A 141 -14.78 31.79 15.48
N ALA A 142 -14.51 31.66 16.79
CA ALA A 142 -14.78 32.70 17.78
C ALA A 142 -13.91 33.97 17.57
N GLU A 143 -12.69 33.83 17.03
CA GLU A 143 -11.84 34.95 16.59
C GLU A 143 -12.32 35.59 15.26
N GLY A 144 -13.37 35.05 14.62
CA GLY A 144 -13.89 35.53 13.34
C GLY A 144 -13.18 34.96 12.10
N ILE A 145 -12.34 33.94 12.27
CA ILE A 145 -11.69 33.24 11.16
C ILE A 145 -12.58 32.07 10.76
N ALA A 146 -13.21 32.16 9.59
CA ALA A 146 -14.05 31.11 9.04
C ALA A 146 -13.23 29.84 8.74
N CYS A 147 -13.14 28.95 9.72
CA CYS A 147 -12.38 27.73 9.65
C CYS A 147 -13.33 26.52 9.67
N GLU A 148 -13.33 25.77 8.57
CA GLU A 148 -14.06 24.51 8.49
C GLU A 148 -13.23 23.37 9.10
N PRO A 149 -13.86 22.44 9.86
CA PRO A 149 -13.17 21.31 10.44
C PRO A 149 -12.57 20.41 9.34
N PRO A 150 -11.29 20.02 9.45
CA PRO A 150 -10.64 19.18 8.45
C PRO A 150 -11.19 17.75 8.47
N GLU A 151 -11.59 17.25 7.31
CA GLU A 151 -12.08 15.88 7.17
C GLU A 151 -10.92 14.87 7.10
N VAL A 152 -11.08 13.76 7.82
CA VAL A 152 -10.23 12.57 7.62
C VAL A 152 -10.76 11.84 6.40
N ASN A 153 -9.96 11.78 5.33
CA ASN A 153 -10.24 10.88 4.21
C ASN A 153 -10.19 9.42 4.69
N HIS A 154 -11.33 8.91 5.15
CA HIS A 154 -11.58 7.49 5.26
C HIS A 154 -11.70 6.99 3.82
N ARG A 155 -10.59 6.53 3.23
CA ARG A 155 -10.69 5.64 2.08
C ARG A 155 -11.46 4.41 2.58
N ALA A 156 -12.79 4.44 2.44
CA ALA A 156 -13.60 3.26 2.59
C ALA A 156 -12.98 2.23 1.66
N ARG A 157 -12.59 1.09 2.22
CA ARG A 157 -12.14 -0.02 1.40
C ARG A 157 -13.36 -0.39 0.55
N ALA A 158 -13.29 -0.13 -0.75
CA ALA A 158 -14.40 -0.39 -1.66
C ALA A 158 -14.97 -1.79 -1.36
N SER A 159 -16.29 -1.88 -1.21
CA SER A 159 -16.94 -3.16 -0.98
C SER A 159 -16.80 -4.03 -2.23
N LEU A 160 -17.03 -5.34 -2.08
CA LEU A 160 -17.10 -6.24 -3.23
C LEU A 160 -18.12 -5.74 -4.26
N ASN A 161 -19.25 -5.18 -3.77
CA ASN A 161 -20.30 -4.64 -4.62
C ASN A 161 -19.82 -3.41 -5.41
N ASP A 162 -19.12 -2.46 -4.76
CA ASP A 162 -18.55 -1.29 -5.43
C ASP A 162 -17.50 -1.68 -6.48
N ALA A 163 -16.73 -2.76 -6.22
CA ALA A 163 -15.76 -3.28 -7.16
C ALA A 163 -16.44 -3.96 -8.37
N CYS A 164 -17.50 -4.75 -8.13
CA CYS A 164 -18.31 -5.37 -9.18
C CYS A 164 -19.04 -4.34 -10.03
N GLU A 165 -19.60 -3.28 -9.43
CA GLU A 165 -20.26 -2.20 -10.16
C GLU A 165 -19.28 -1.45 -11.07
N ARG A 166 -18.06 -1.16 -10.58
CA ARG A 166 -17.00 -0.55 -11.39
C ARG A 166 -16.52 -1.48 -12.50
N LEU A 167 -16.50 -2.79 -12.26
CA LEU A 167 -16.15 -3.78 -13.27
C LEU A 167 -17.20 -3.84 -14.38
N ASN A 168 -18.48 -3.90 -14.02
CA ASN A 168 -19.60 -3.85 -14.98
C ASN A 168 -19.58 -2.55 -15.80
N ALA A 169 -19.23 -1.42 -15.16
CA ALA A 169 -19.09 -0.14 -15.85
C ALA A 169 -17.92 -0.12 -16.85
N ASN A 170 -16.82 -0.84 -16.57
CA ASN A 170 -15.64 -0.90 -17.46
C ASN A 170 -15.81 -1.90 -18.61
N VAL A 171 -16.56 -3.00 -18.41
CA VAL A 171 -16.86 -3.99 -19.48
C VAL A 171 -17.72 -3.37 -20.60
N ALA A 172 -18.46 -2.30 -20.30
CA ALA A 172 -19.24 -1.56 -21.29
C ALA A 172 -18.37 -0.91 -22.41
N TRP A 173 -17.06 -0.78 -22.21
CA TRP A 173 -16.09 -0.31 -23.20
C TRP A 173 -15.24 -1.50 -23.67
N SER A 174 -15.75 -2.24 -24.66
CA SER A 174 -15.15 -3.51 -25.08
C SER A 174 -13.78 -3.34 -25.75
N GLY A 175 -12.77 -4.00 -25.16
CA GLY A 175 -11.47 -4.30 -25.74
C GLY A 175 -10.71 -5.27 -24.83
N ASP A 176 -9.98 -6.24 -25.40
CA ASP A 176 -9.31 -7.32 -24.66
C ASP A 176 -8.40 -6.82 -23.52
N ALA A 177 -7.73 -5.68 -23.73
CA ALA A 177 -6.87 -5.06 -22.73
C ALA A 177 -7.63 -4.53 -21.50
N GLU A 178 -8.87 -4.05 -21.67
CA GLU A 178 -9.70 -3.60 -20.55
C GLU A 178 -10.28 -4.77 -19.76
N LEU A 179 -10.59 -5.87 -20.45
CA LEU A 179 -11.03 -7.11 -19.81
C LEU A 179 -9.91 -7.71 -18.94
N VAL A 180 -8.67 -7.74 -19.44
CA VAL A 180 -7.50 -8.18 -18.67
C VAL A 180 -7.27 -7.27 -17.46
N ARG A 181 -7.39 -5.94 -17.61
CA ARG A 181 -7.30 -4.99 -16.50
C ARG A 181 -8.40 -5.19 -15.45
N ALA A 182 -9.61 -5.50 -15.88
CA ALA A 182 -10.73 -5.80 -14.98
C ALA A 182 -10.47 -7.08 -14.17
N ILE A 183 -9.97 -8.13 -14.81
CA ILE A 183 -9.60 -9.39 -14.16
C ILE A 183 -8.42 -9.19 -13.18
N ASP A 184 -7.42 -8.39 -13.54
CA ASP A 184 -6.32 -8.05 -12.63
C ASP A 184 -6.78 -7.30 -11.38
N THR A 185 -7.77 -6.41 -11.54
CA THR A 185 -8.37 -5.67 -10.43
C THR A 185 -9.10 -6.61 -9.47
N LEU A 186 -9.82 -7.60 -9.98
CA LEU A 186 -10.47 -8.63 -9.16
C LEU A 186 -9.43 -9.49 -8.43
N ALA A 187 -8.39 -9.95 -9.12
CA ALA A 187 -7.35 -10.80 -8.52
C ALA A 187 -6.64 -10.09 -7.35
N GLN A 188 -6.29 -8.81 -7.51
CA GLN A 188 -5.68 -8.01 -6.44
C GLN A 188 -6.63 -7.81 -5.25
N PHE A 189 -7.94 -7.72 -5.51
CA PHE A 189 -8.94 -7.56 -4.47
C PHE A 189 -9.14 -8.85 -3.66
N PHE A 190 -9.25 -10.00 -4.33
CA PHE A 190 -9.28 -11.31 -3.68
C PHE A 190 -8.03 -11.55 -2.82
N GLN A 191 -6.85 -11.19 -3.32
CA GLN A 191 -5.60 -11.26 -2.55
C GLN A 191 -5.56 -10.28 -1.36
N GLY A 192 -6.35 -9.21 -1.42
CA GLY A 192 -6.49 -8.20 -0.37
C GLY A 192 -7.45 -8.59 0.77
N LEU A 193 -8.32 -9.57 0.55
CA LEU A 193 -9.19 -10.13 1.59
C LEU A 193 -8.32 -10.95 2.57
N ARG A 194 -8.13 -10.43 3.79
CA ARG A 194 -7.56 -11.19 4.92
C ARG A 194 -8.63 -12.14 5.49
N PRO A 195 -8.24 -13.22 6.21
CA PRO A 195 -8.81 -14.56 6.11
C PRO A 195 -10.14 -14.67 6.88
N ALA A 196 -11.18 -14.07 6.36
CA ALA A 196 -12.55 -14.47 6.67
C ALA A 196 -13.16 -15.29 5.52
N CYS A 197 -12.58 -15.22 4.32
CA CYS A 197 -12.78 -16.24 3.30
C CYS A 197 -11.89 -17.43 3.63
N ASP A 198 -12.49 -18.61 3.61
CA ASP A 198 -11.79 -19.89 3.70
C ASP A 198 -10.59 -19.86 2.75
N GLY A 199 -9.39 -20.18 3.26
CA GLY A 199 -8.17 -20.14 2.46
C GLY A 199 -8.30 -20.98 1.19
N ALA A 200 -9.11 -22.03 1.26
CA ALA A 200 -9.48 -22.89 0.14
C ALA A 200 -10.26 -22.15 -0.96
N LEU A 201 -11.27 -21.34 -0.59
CA LEU A 201 -12.08 -20.57 -1.55
C LEU A 201 -11.22 -19.54 -2.30
N CYS A 202 -10.38 -18.81 -1.56
CA CYS A 202 -9.46 -17.85 -2.17
C CYS A 202 -8.44 -18.53 -3.08
N GLN A 203 -7.96 -19.71 -2.72
CA GLN A 203 -7.04 -20.48 -3.56
C GLN A 203 -7.73 -20.97 -4.84
N ALA A 204 -8.90 -21.59 -4.74
CA ALA A 204 -9.68 -22.07 -5.89
C ALA A 204 -10.02 -20.93 -6.87
N ALA A 205 -10.40 -19.76 -6.35
CA ALA A 205 -10.66 -18.57 -7.18
C ALA A 205 -9.40 -18.09 -7.91
N ASN A 206 -8.24 -18.08 -7.25
CA ASN A 206 -6.98 -17.68 -7.90
C ASN A 206 -6.55 -18.67 -8.99
N GLU A 207 -6.76 -19.97 -8.78
CA GLU A 207 -6.44 -21.01 -9.77
C GLU A 207 -7.34 -20.87 -11.01
N LEU A 208 -8.65 -20.64 -10.83
CA LEU A 208 -9.59 -20.36 -11.92
C LEU A 208 -9.17 -19.12 -12.72
N ILE A 209 -8.86 -18.02 -12.04
CA ILE A 209 -8.40 -16.78 -12.68
C ILE A 209 -7.08 -17.03 -13.45
N GLY A 210 -6.18 -17.85 -12.90
CA GLY A 210 -4.92 -18.22 -13.55
C GLY A 210 -5.13 -18.87 -14.91
N VAL A 211 -6.07 -19.82 -15.01
CA VAL A 211 -6.41 -20.49 -16.29
C VAL A 211 -6.90 -19.48 -17.32
N ILE A 212 -7.81 -18.58 -16.94
CA ILE A 212 -8.36 -17.54 -17.82
C ILE A 212 -7.24 -16.61 -18.32
N LYS A 213 -6.37 -16.14 -17.42
CA LYS A 213 -5.25 -15.26 -17.79
C LYS A 213 -4.27 -15.94 -18.74
N ASN A 214 -3.92 -17.20 -18.47
CA ASN A 214 -2.98 -17.96 -19.29
C ASN A 214 -3.52 -18.19 -20.71
N PHE A 215 -4.82 -18.38 -20.86
CA PHE A 215 -5.45 -18.52 -22.18
C PHE A 215 -5.47 -17.17 -22.93
N LEU A 216 -5.92 -16.11 -22.28
CA LEU A 216 -6.01 -14.77 -22.88
C LEU A 216 -4.63 -14.16 -23.24
N ALA A 217 -3.57 -14.59 -22.57
CA ALA A 217 -2.21 -14.15 -22.88
C ALA A 217 -1.63 -14.76 -24.17
N ARG A 218 -2.25 -15.80 -24.74
CA ARG A 218 -1.79 -16.44 -25.98
C ARG A 218 -2.21 -15.63 -27.21
N PRO A 219 -1.48 -15.72 -28.34
CA PRO A 219 -1.93 -15.17 -29.62
C PRO A 219 -3.30 -15.74 -30.05
N LEU A 220 -4.13 -14.93 -30.71
CA LEU A 220 -5.49 -15.33 -31.13
C LEU A 220 -5.53 -16.64 -31.94
N ALA A 221 -4.54 -16.86 -32.82
CA ALA A 221 -4.42 -18.09 -33.60
C ALA A 221 -4.17 -19.34 -32.74
N GLU A 222 -3.52 -19.20 -31.58
CA GLU A 222 -3.32 -20.29 -30.62
C GLU A 222 -4.57 -20.48 -29.74
N GLN A 223 -5.25 -19.38 -29.39
CA GLN A 223 -6.50 -19.43 -28.65
C GLN A 223 -7.57 -20.23 -29.41
N GLU A 224 -7.71 -20.03 -30.72
CA GLU A 224 -8.67 -20.74 -31.58
C GLU A 224 -8.45 -22.26 -31.59
N ASN A 225 -7.20 -22.71 -31.48
CA ASN A 225 -6.85 -24.13 -31.50
C ASN A 225 -6.99 -24.80 -30.11
N ASP A 226 -6.87 -24.03 -29.03
CA ASP A 226 -6.85 -24.54 -27.66
C ASP A 226 -8.16 -24.33 -26.90
N VAL A 227 -9.22 -23.81 -27.54
CA VAL A 227 -10.52 -23.52 -26.89
C VAL A 227 -11.07 -24.74 -26.16
N ALA A 228 -10.98 -25.93 -26.77
CA ALA A 228 -11.51 -27.16 -26.18
C ALA A 228 -10.79 -27.51 -24.88
N ALA A 229 -9.45 -27.47 -24.87
CA ALA A 229 -8.64 -27.71 -23.68
C ALA A 229 -8.89 -26.63 -22.61
N PHE A 230 -9.01 -25.37 -23.02
CA PHE A 230 -9.36 -24.28 -22.11
C PHE A 230 -10.73 -24.49 -21.46
N CYS A 231 -11.75 -24.92 -22.20
CA CYS A 231 -13.06 -25.20 -21.65
C CYS A 231 -13.05 -26.35 -20.64
N ASP A 232 -12.23 -27.38 -20.86
CA ASP A 232 -12.10 -28.49 -19.92
C ASP A 232 -11.40 -28.04 -18.62
N ASP A 233 -10.29 -27.30 -18.74
CA ASP A 233 -9.62 -26.67 -17.59
C ASP A 233 -10.56 -25.74 -16.82
N LEU A 234 -11.36 -24.95 -17.53
CA LEU A 234 -12.31 -24.02 -16.93
C LEU A 234 -13.39 -24.75 -16.12
N ARG A 235 -13.93 -25.85 -16.67
CA ARG A 235 -14.93 -26.68 -15.95
C ARG A 235 -14.36 -27.28 -14.68
N GLU A 236 -13.14 -27.81 -14.72
CA GLU A 236 -12.48 -28.38 -13.55
C GLU A 236 -12.30 -27.32 -12.45
N ARG A 237 -11.83 -26.12 -12.82
CA ARG A 237 -11.62 -25.03 -11.86
C ARG A 237 -12.91 -24.45 -11.31
N ILE A 238 -13.98 -24.39 -12.11
CA ILE A 238 -15.31 -24.00 -11.64
C ILE A 238 -15.82 -25.02 -10.60
N GLY A 239 -15.71 -26.32 -10.88
CA GLY A 239 -16.13 -27.35 -9.93
C GLY A 239 -15.35 -27.29 -8.60
N ALA A 240 -14.04 -27.03 -8.65
CA ALA A 240 -13.22 -26.83 -7.45
C ALA A 240 -13.64 -25.59 -6.63
N LEU A 241 -14.04 -24.51 -7.32
CA LEU A 241 -14.54 -23.30 -6.68
C LEU A 241 -15.92 -23.53 -6.04
N GLU A 242 -16.82 -24.20 -6.74
CA GLU A 242 -18.17 -24.55 -6.25
C GLU A 242 -18.10 -25.42 -4.99
N ALA A 243 -17.17 -26.38 -4.94
CA ALA A 243 -16.95 -27.22 -3.76
C ALA A 243 -16.51 -26.43 -2.51
N CYS A 244 -16.01 -25.21 -2.69
CA CYS A 244 -15.59 -24.31 -1.62
C CYS A 244 -16.68 -23.30 -1.22
N LEU A 245 -17.81 -23.25 -1.94
CA LEU A 245 -18.94 -22.38 -1.59
C LEU A 245 -19.78 -23.02 -0.47
N PRO A 246 -20.29 -22.24 0.49
CA PRO A 246 -21.21 -22.76 1.48
C PRO A 246 -22.50 -23.21 0.79
N VAL A 247 -22.93 -24.45 1.05
CA VAL A 247 -24.23 -24.96 0.59
C VAL A 247 -25.30 -24.09 1.24
N SER A 248 -26.06 -23.36 0.42
CA SER A 248 -27.26 -22.68 0.90
C SER A 248 -28.36 -23.73 1.07
N GLU A 249 -28.80 -23.98 2.30
CA GLU A 249 -30.11 -24.61 2.56
C GLU A 249 -31.25 -23.63 2.24
#